data_AF-A0AAP9LXQ1-F1
#
_entry.id   AF-A0AAP9LXQ1-F1
#
_cell.length_a   1.000
_cell.length_b   1.000
_cell.length_c   1.000
_cell.angle_alpha   90.00
_cell.angle_beta   90.00
_cell.angle_gamma   90.00
#
_symmetry.space_group_name_H-M   'P 1'
#
loop_
_entity.id
_entity.type
_entity.pdbx_description
1 polymer ?
#
loop_
_entity_poly.entity_id
_entity_poly.type
_entity_poly.pdbx_seq_one_letter_code
_entity_poly.pdbx_strand_id
1 'polypeptide(L)'
;MGEDREGRAAALLPILIFLLIFLGSGFITGDFYSMPAIVAFLIALLAVLVQNRELGFSETGNLGGHHHSLAPIAAGISQKTGFSMAVCAGAVVGGAMFGDNLSMISDTTIAAVKTQGCEMKDKFRENFLIVLPAAIVTILLFLVLGKDASFQIQGSLDYSLLRVMLYLVVLAGALAGVNVFLVLMTGTVLSLIAGVATGAFGVGEMFTHVGEGITVPYCFYPILMGVSGLIFIFIKKRHGKVLI
;
A
#
# COMPACT_ATOMS: atom_id res chain seq x y z
N MET A 1 -19.25 -18.27 5.29
CA MET A 1 -20.65 -17.81 5.16
C MET A 1 -20.56 -16.53 4.34
N GLY A 2 -20.75 -16.65 3.04
CA GLY A 2 -20.59 -15.55 2.09
C GLY A 2 -21.84 -14.68 2.08
N GLU A 3 -21.68 -13.43 2.45
CA GLU A 3 -22.59 -12.39 1.95
C GLU A 3 -22.03 -11.97 0.60
N ASP A 4 -22.77 -12.24 -0.48
CA ASP A 4 -22.61 -11.56 -1.76
C ASP A 4 -22.93 -10.07 -1.52
N ARG A 5 -21.93 -9.32 -1.03
CA ARG A 5 -21.98 -7.87 -1.06
C ARG A 5 -21.73 -7.47 -2.52
N GLU A 6 -22.80 -7.32 -3.28
CA GLU A 6 -22.73 -6.65 -4.58
C GLU A 6 -21.96 -5.34 -4.41
N GLY A 7 -20.83 -5.24 -5.11
CA GLY A 7 -19.96 -4.07 -5.04
C GLY A 7 -20.72 -2.83 -5.47
N ARG A 8 -21.13 -1.99 -4.51
CA ARG A 8 -21.82 -0.75 -4.80
C ARG A 8 -20.83 0.22 -5.43
N ALA A 9 -21.15 0.74 -6.62
CA ALA A 9 -20.35 1.79 -7.29
C ALA A 9 -20.07 3.01 -6.38
N ALA A 10 -20.94 3.25 -5.39
CA ALA A 10 -20.75 4.24 -4.36
C ALA A 10 -19.41 4.09 -3.61
N ALA A 11 -18.88 2.87 -3.42
CA ALA A 11 -17.61 2.61 -2.73
C ALA A 11 -16.40 3.30 -3.40
N LEU A 12 -16.52 3.67 -4.68
CA LEU A 12 -15.47 4.39 -5.42
C LEU A 12 -15.49 5.91 -5.22
N LEU A 13 -16.56 6.46 -4.63
CA LEU A 13 -16.77 7.90 -4.50
C LEU A 13 -15.58 8.62 -3.81
N PRO A 14 -14.96 8.08 -2.76
CA PRO A 14 -13.75 8.65 -2.17
C PRO A 14 -12.57 8.75 -3.14
N ILE A 15 -12.28 7.66 -3.90
CA ILE A 15 -11.23 7.69 -4.93
C ILE A 15 -11.59 8.69 -6.01
N LEU A 16 -12.85 8.72 -6.47
CA LEU A 16 -13.25 9.66 -7.52
C LEU A 16 -13.03 11.11 -7.10
N ILE A 17 -13.41 11.46 -5.86
CA ILE A 17 -13.18 12.79 -5.29
C ILE A 17 -11.69 13.10 -5.22
N PHE A 18 -10.89 12.16 -4.69
CA PHE A 18 -9.43 12.32 -4.62
C PHE A 18 -8.85 12.59 -6.01
N LEU A 19 -9.23 11.80 -7.00
CA LEU A 19 -8.71 11.89 -8.37
C LEU A 19 -9.12 13.18 -9.06
N LEU A 20 -10.39 13.57 -8.98
CA LEU A 20 -10.87 14.80 -9.61
C LEU A 20 -10.15 16.04 -9.05
N ILE A 21 -9.95 16.07 -7.73
CA ILE A 21 -9.28 17.17 -7.05
C ILE A 21 -7.78 17.15 -7.40
N PHE A 22 -7.11 16.01 -7.20
CA PHE A 22 -5.67 15.88 -7.36
C PHE A 22 -5.22 15.98 -8.83
N LEU A 23 -5.79 15.17 -9.72
CA LEU A 23 -5.47 15.22 -11.16
C LEU A 23 -5.95 16.53 -11.77
N GLY A 24 -7.17 16.98 -11.43
CA GLY A 24 -7.71 18.24 -11.95
C GLY A 24 -6.80 19.42 -11.64
N SER A 25 -6.31 19.52 -10.40
CA SER A 25 -5.33 20.54 -10.03
C SER A 25 -4.00 20.38 -10.78
N GLY A 26 -3.48 19.16 -10.90
CA GLY A 26 -2.24 18.91 -11.64
C GLY A 26 -2.32 19.26 -13.12
N PHE A 27 -3.45 18.99 -13.79
CA PHE A 27 -3.69 19.39 -15.17
C PHE A 27 -3.82 20.91 -15.33
N ILE A 28 -4.52 21.58 -14.40
CA ILE A 28 -4.70 23.04 -14.43
C ILE A 28 -3.37 23.77 -14.17
N THR A 29 -2.57 23.28 -13.23
CA THR A 29 -1.32 23.94 -12.79
C THR A 29 -0.09 23.48 -13.58
N GLY A 30 -0.20 22.38 -14.34
CA GLY A 30 0.93 21.75 -15.02
C GLY A 30 1.88 20.97 -14.09
N ASP A 31 1.62 20.96 -12.78
CA ASP A 31 2.41 20.24 -11.79
C ASP A 31 1.48 19.58 -10.75
N PHE A 32 1.40 18.25 -10.80
CA PHE A 32 0.62 17.42 -9.87
C PHE A 32 1.02 17.59 -8.40
N TYR A 33 2.20 18.17 -8.14
CA TYR A 33 2.66 18.42 -6.78
C TYR A 33 2.35 19.84 -6.28
N SER A 34 1.81 20.72 -7.12
CA SER A 34 1.39 22.08 -6.72
C SER A 34 0.30 22.06 -5.65
N MET A 35 -0.55 21.03 -5.67
CA MET A 35 -1.51 20.81 -4.60
C MET A 35 -1.01 19.77 -3.60
N PRO A 36 -0.97 20.09 -2.30
CA PRO A 36 -0.66 19.10 -1.28
C PRO A 36 -1.66 17.93 -1.35
N ALA A 37 -1.17 16.72 -1.63
CA ALA A 37 -2.00 15.51 -1.74
C ALA A 37 -2.84 15.27 -0.48
N ILE A 38 -2.35 15.72 0.68
CA ILE A 38 -3.04 15.68 1.96
C ILE A 38 -4.40 16.39 1.94
N VAL A 39 -4.55 17.47 1.14
CA VAL A 39 -5.81 18.22 1.05
C VAL A 39 -6.86 17.40 0.30
N ALA A 40 -6.48 16.84 -0.85
CA ALA A 40 -7.35 15.94 -1.62
C ALA A 40 -7.74 14.70 -0.79
N PHE A 41 -6.76 14.16 -0.05
CA PHE A 41 -6.96 13.02 0.82
C PHE A 41 -7.92 13.32 1.98
N LEU A 42 -7.81 14.47 2.64
CA LEU A 42 -8.73 14.88 3.71
C LEU A 42 -10.17 15.04 3.20
N ILE A 43 -10.36 15.55 1.98
CA ILE A 43 -11.70 15.69 1.39
C ILE A 43 -12.27 14.31 1.02
N ALA A 44 -11.46 13.44 0.42
CA ALA A 44 -11.86 12.05 0.14
C ALA A 44 -12.20 11.29 1.42
N LEU A 45 -11.46 11.52 2.49
CA LEU A 45 -11.72 10.95 3.82
C LEU A 45 -13.09 11.37 4.37
N LEU A 46 -13.46 12.66 4.28
CA LEU A 46 -14.78 13.10 4.70
C LEU A 46 -15.88 12.34 3.95
N ALA A 47 -15.67 12.05 2.68
CA ALA A 47 -16.59 11.25 1.89
C ALA A 47 -16.66 9.79 2.37
N VAL A 48 -15.52 9.16 2.72
CA VAL A 48 -15.48 7.82 3.34
C VAL A 48 -16.26 7.81 4.65
N LEU A 49 -16.02 8.78 5.54
CA LEU A 49 -16.69 8.84 6.85
C LEU A 49 -18.20 9.04 6.72
N VAL A 50 -18.63 9.84 5.74
CA VAL A 50 -20.06 10.02 5.44
C VAL A 50 -20.68 8.76 4.85
N GLN A 51 -19.93 7.99 4.07
CA GLN A 51 -20.39 6.74 3.46
C GLN A 51 -20.42 5.57 4.45
N ASN A 52 -19.43 5.50 5.35
CA ASN A 52 -19.21 4.40 6.27
C ASN A 52 -19.47 4.83 7.73
N ARG A 53 -20.64 5.42 7.98
CA ARG A 53 -21.02 5.93 9.32
C ARG A 53 -21.09 4.84 10.41
N GLU A 54 -21.16 3.57 10.01
CA GLU A 54 -21.29 2.43 10.91
C GLU A 54 -19.96 1.71 11.23
N LEU A 55 -18.85 2.09 10.58
CA LEU A 55 -17.54 1.52 10.91
C LEU A 55 -17.08 2.06 12.27
N GLY A 56 -17.37 1.30 13.33
CA GLY A 56 -16.87 1.59 14.67
C GLY A 56 -15.35 1.50 14.73
N PHE A 57 -14.72 2.34 15.56
CA PHE A 57 -13.27 2.33 15.82
C PHE A 57 -12.72 0.95 16.25
N SER A 58 -13.56 0.04 16.72
CA SER A 58 -13.17 -1.32 17.15
C SER A 58 -12.74 -2.23 16.00
N GLU A 59 -13.29 -2.10 14.78
CA GLU A 59 -12.83 -2.90 13.63
C GLU A 59 -11.58 -2.31 12.97
N THR A 60 -11.38 -0.98 13.10
CA THR A 60 -10.17 -0.28 12.62
C THR A 60 -8.92 -0.68 13.41
N GLY A 61 -9.08 -1.12 14.66
CA GLY A 61 -7.97 -1.47 15.54
C GLY A 61 -7.32 -2.83 15.27
N ASN A 62 -7.94 -3.73 14.48
CA ASN A 62 -7.48 -5.11 14.46
C ASN A 62 -6.26 -5.36 13.56
N LEU A 63 -6.00 -4.62 12.48
CA LEU A 63 -4.72 -4.70 11.73
C LEU A 63 -4.55 -3.46 10.85
N GLY A 64 -3.41 -2.79 10.98
CA GLY A 64 -3.14 -1.54 10.27
C GLY A 64 -3.21 -1.71 8.75
N GLY A 65 -4.16 -1.02 8.11
CA GLY A 65 -4.16 -0.54 6.71
C GLY A 65 -3.53 -1.45 5.66
N HIS A 66 -2.21 -1.44 5.64
CA HIS A 66 -1.37 -2.12 4.65
C HIS A 66 -1.16 -3.61 4.90
N HIS A 67 -1.38 -4.09 6.12
CA HIS A 67 -1.11 -5.49 6.52
C HIS A 67 -2.30 -6.42 6.26
N HIS A 68 -3.50 -5.87 6.09
CA HIS A 68 -4.70 -6.67 5.87
C HIS A 68 -4.68 -7.37 4.50
N SER A 69 -4.13 -6.72 3.47
CA SER A 69 -3.95 -7.31 2.13
C SER A 69 -2.88 -8.41 2.09
N LEU A 70 -1.99 -8.45 3.08
CA LEU A 70 -0.93 -9.46 3.20
C LEU A 70 -1.42 -10.75 3.85
N ALA A 71 -2.49 -10.69 4.65
CA ALA A 71 -3.00 -11.85 5.39
C ALA A 71 -3.47 -13.00 4.47
N PRO A 72 -4.21 -12.76 3.37
CA PRO A 72 -4.56 -13.82 2.42
C PRO A 72 -3.34 -14.48 1.76
N ILE A 73 -2.27 -13.70 1.51
CA ILE A 73 -1.02 -14.22 0.94
C ILE A 73 -0.34 -15.17 1.92
N ALA A 74 -0.20 -14.75 3.18
CA ALA A 74 0.35 -15.58 4.24
C ALA A 74 -0.48 -16.85 4.47
N ALA A 75 -1.82 -16.72 4.46
CA ALA A 75 -2.75 -17.84 4.58
C ALA A 75 -2.57 -18.86 3.45
N GLY A 76 -2.53 -18.39 2.20
CA GLY A 76 -2.35 -19.24 1.02
C GLY A 76 -1.01 -19.97 1.00
N ILE A 77 0.06 -19.31 1.44
CA ILE A 77 1.38 -19.94 1.61
C ILE A 77 1.28 -21.01 2.70
N SER A 78 0.77 -20.68 3.89
CA SER A 78 0.66 -21.63 5.01
C SER A 78 -0.11 -22.89 4.63
N GLN A 79 -1.25 -22.76 3.94
CA GLN A 79 -2.06 -23.90 3.49
C GLN A 79 -1.35 -24.79 2.46
N LYS A 80 -0.60 -24.20 1.53
CA LYS A 80 0.09 -24.94 0.46
C LYS A 80 1.42 -25.52 0.91
N THR A 81 2.04 -24.93 1.92
CA THR A 81 3.40 -25.29 2.36
C THR A 81 3.42 -26.11 3.64
N GLY A 82 2.33 -26.10 4.41
CA GLY A 82 2.27 -26.73 5.74
C GLY A 82 3.01 -25.95 6.83
N PHE A 83 3.62 -24.80 6.50
CA PHE A 83 4.25 -23.94 7.51
C PHE A 83 3.20 -23.26 8.40
N SER A 84 3.58 -22.96 9.64
CA SER A 84 2.68 -22.29 10.57
C SER A 84 2.32 -20.88 10.07
N MET A 85 1.08 -20.46 10.32
CA MET A 85 0.60 -19.13 9.95
C MET A 85 1.51 -18.02 10.51
N ALA A 86 2.09 -18.22 11.71
CA ALA A 86 3.01 -17.24 12.30
C ALA A 86 4.29 -17.05 11.46
N VAL A 87 4.89 -18.14 10.97
CA VAL A 87 6.10 -18.06 10.13
C VAL A 87 5.78 -17.46 8.77
N CYS A 88 4.68 -17.88 8.15
CA CYS A 88 4.25 -17.32 6.86
C CYS A 88 3.87 -15.84 6.97
N ALA A 89 3.14 -15.44 8.01
CA ALA A 89 2.80 -14.05 8.25
C ALA A 89 4.04 -13.20 8.52
N GLY A 90 4.99 -13.70 9.33
CA GLY A 90 6.26 -13.04 9.57
C GLY A 90 7.08 -12.84 8.29
N ALA A 91 7.13 -13.84 7.41
CA ALA A 91 7.83 -13.76 6.13
C ALA A 91 7.19 -12.75 5.17
N VAL A 92 5.85 -12.79 5.03
CA VAL A 92 5.12 -11.88 4.14
C VAL A 92 5.18 -10.45 4.65
N VAL A 93 4.93 -10.22 5.94
CA VAL A 93 5.00 -8.88 6.55
C VAL A 93 6.43 -8.34 6.51
N GLY A 94 7.43 -9.15 6.88
CA GLY A 94 8.83 -8.75 6.82
C GLY A 94 9.28 -8.36 5.41
N GLY A 95 8.88 -9.14 4.39
CA GLY A 95 9.14 -8.82 2.99
C GLY A 95 8.42 -7.56 2.51
N ALA A 96 7.17 -7.36 2.92
CA ALA A 96 6.41 -6.16 2.58
C ALA A 96 7.00 -4.89 3.22
N MET A 97 7.41 -4.96 4.49
CA MET A 97 8.07 -3.84 5.19
C MET A 97 9.45 -3.52 4.58
N PHE A 98 10.21 -4.55 4.19
CA PHE A 98 11.44 -4.38 3.41
C PHE A 98 11.17 -3.62 2.12
N GLY A 99 10.14 -4.03 1.36
CA GLY A 99 9.77 -3.39 0.10
C GLY A 99 9.28 -1.94 0.28
N ASP A 100 8.44 -1.68 1.27
CA ASP A 100 7.92 -0.34 1.57
C ASP A 100 9.05 0.66 1.91
N ASN A 101 10.04 0.22 2.70
CA ASN A 101 11.21 1.05 3.03
C ASN A 101 12.06 1.41 1.80
N LEU A 102 12.09 0.54 0.79
CA LEU A 102 12.80 0.77 -0.47
C LEU A 102 11.91 1.42 -1.53
N SER A 103 10.64 1.67 -1.23
CA SER A 103 9.72 2.24 -2.19
C SER A 103 10.13 3.67 -2.55
N MET A 104 10.48 3.86 -3.82
CA MET A 104 10.54 5.18 -4.46
C MET A 104 9.13 5.76 -4.70
N ILE A 105 8.07 5.06 -4.28
CA ILE A 105 6.67 5.40 -4.50
C ILE A 105 5.96 5.37 -3.13
N SER A 106 6.47 6.11 -2.15
CA SER A 106 5.85 6.19 -0.82
C SER A 106 5.73 7.65 -0.40
N ASP A 107 4.63 8.03 0.24
CA ASP A 107 4.35 9.41 0.64
C ASP A 107 5.43 9.95 1.57
N THR A 108 5.92 9.10 2.48
CA THR A 108 7.03 9.45 3.38
C THR A 108 8.34 9.64 2.62
N THR A 109 8.60 8.82 1.60
CA THR A 109 9.70 8.98 0.65
C THR A 109 9.60 10.34 0.00
N ILE A 110 8.52 10.61 -0.73
CA ILE A 110 8.34 11.85 -1.52
C ILE A 110 8.44 13.09 -0.63
N ALA A 111 7.80 13.07 0.55
CA ALA A 111 7.86 14.18 1.50
C ALA A 111 9.28 14.40 2.03
N ALA A 112 10.00 13.34 2.41
CA ALA A 112 11.38 13.44 2.88
C ALA A 112 12.29 14.01 1.81
N VAL A 113 12.22 13.50 0.57
CA VAL A 113 13.14 13.93 -0.48
C VAL A 113 12.89 15.39 -0.89
N LYS A 114 11.61 15.82 -0.94
CA LYS A 114 11.26 17.22 -1.24
C LYS A 114 11.62 18.20 -0.13
N THR A 115 11.41 17.82 1.12
CA THR A 115 11.76 18.70 2.26
C THR A 115 13.25 18.82 2.44
N GLN A 116 14.01 17.77 2.11
CA GLN A 116 15.47 17.75 2.20
C GLN A 116 16.18 18.21 0.91
N GLY A 117 15.43 18.43 -0.18
CA GLY A 117 16.00 18.89 -1.45
C GLY A 117 16.99 17.92 -2.10
N CYS A 118 16.88 16.62 -1.82
CA CYS A 118 17.73 15.58 -2.42
C CYS A 118 17.04 14.88 -3.60
N GLU A 119 17.71 13.92 -4.24
CA GLU A 119 17.08 13.09 -5.27
C GLU A 119 16.51 11.79 -4.69
N MET A 120 15.45 11.28 -5.31
CA MET A 120 14.80 10.01 -4.90
C MET A 120 15.78 8.83 -4.93
N LYS A 121 16.72 8.86 -5.89
CA LYS A 121 17.75 7.85 -6.07
C LYS A 121 18.72 7.82 -4.90
N ASP A 122 19.10 8.97 -4.35
CA ASP A 122 20.00 9.06 -3.21
C ASP A 122 19.35 8.47 -1.96
N LYS A 123 18.10 8.85 -1.70
CA LYS A 123 17.31 8.30 -0.59
C LYS A 123 17.14 6.78 -0.72
N PHE A 124 16.88 6.27 -1.92
CA PHE A 124 16.81 4.83 -2.16
C PHE A 124 18.14 4.12 -1.84
N ARG A 125 19.26 4.68 -2.31
CA ARG A 125 20.59 4.10 -2.10
C ARG A 125 20.93 4.00 -0.61
N GLU A 126 20.69 5.06 0.15
CA GLU A 126 20.94 5.06 1.60
C GLU A 126 20.02 4.08 2.33
N ASN A 127 18.72 4.09 2.02
CA ASN A 127 17.78 3.12 2.60
C ASN A 127 18.17 1.67 2.29
N PHE A 128 18.64 1.41 1.06
CA PHE A 128 19.10 0.09 0.66
C PHE A 128 20.27 -0.40 1.50
N LEU A 129 21.28 0.46 1.73
CA LEU A 129 22.44 0.11 2.55
C LEU A 129 22.08 -0.18 4.01
N ILE A 130 21.11 0.55 4.57
CA ILE A 130 20.64 0.36 5.95
C ILE A 130 19.83 -0.94 6.09
N VAL A 131 18.97 -1.24 5.12
CA VAL A 131 18.02 -2.35 5.20
C VAL A 131 18.66 -3.68 4.78
N LEU A 132 19.67 -3.66 3.89
CA LEU A 132 20.30 -4.86 3.36
C LEU A 132 20.87 -5.81 4.45
N PRO A 133 21.57 -5.35 5.51
CA PRO A 133 22.04 -6.22 6.58
C PRO A 133 20.89 -6.95 7.29
N ALA A 134 19.80 -6.23 7.59
CA ALA A 134 18.62 -6.82 8.22
C ALA A 134 17.94 -7.84 7.30
N ALA A 135 17.90 -7.57 5.99
CA ALA A 135 17.36 -8.50 5.00
C ALA A 135 18.19 -9.79 4.90
N ILE A 136 19.53 -9.68 4.89
CA ILE A 136 20.42 -10.84 4.88
C ILE A 136 20.20 -11.70 6.13
N VAL A 137 20.16 -11.10 7.32
CA VAL A 137 19.90 -11.84 8.56
C VAL A 137 18.54 -12.55 8.52
N THR A 138 17.50 -11.86 8.05
CA THR A 138 16.15 -12.42 7.92
C THR A 138 16.11 -13.60 6.94
N ILE A 139 16.78 -13.48 5.80
CA ILE A 139 16.90 -14.58 4.81
C ILE A 139 17.61 -15.78 5.44
N LEU A 140 18.74 -15.57 6.11
CA LEU A 140 19.48 -16.65 6.78
C LEU A 140 18.63 -17.35 7.83
N LEU A 141 17.86 -16.61 8.63
CA LEU A 141 16.95 -17.18 9.62
C LEU A 141 15.88 -18.07 8.96
N PHE A 142 15.24 -17.61 7.89
CA PHE A 142 14.25 -18.42 7.18
C PHE A 142 14.85 -19.65 6.51
N LEU A 143 16.08 -19.56 5.99
CA LEU A 143 16.78 -20.72 5.42
C LEU A 143 17.08 -21.79 6.49
N VAL A 144 17.45 -21.37 7.71
CA VAL A 144 17.68 -22.30 8.82
C VAL A 144 16.36 -22.92 9.29
N LEU A 145 15.32 -22.12 9.47
CA LEU A 145 13.99 -22.59 9.89
C LEU A 145 13.32 -23.51 8.86
N GLY A 146 13.59 -23.29 7.57
CA GLY A 146 13.03 -24.08 6.46
C GLY A 146 13.84 -25.32 6.09
N LYS A 147 14.99 -25.58 6.72
CA LYS A 147 15.94 -26.63 6.31
C LYS A 147 15.35 -28.04 6.37
N ASP A 148 14.54 -28.32 7.38
CA ASP A 148 13.94 -29.65 7.60
C ASP A 148 12.50 -29.76 7.04
N ALA A 149 12.05 -28.75 6.30
CA ALA A 149 10.72 -28.75 5.72
C ALA A 149 10.64 -29.75 4.56
N SER A 150 10.05 -30.92 4.81
CA SER A 150 9.77 -31.92 3.78
C SER A 150 8.61 -31.47 2.91
N PHE A 151 8.92 -30.70 1.87
CA PHE A 151 7.94 -30.24 0.89
C PHE A 151 7.56 -31.34 -0.09
N GLN A 152 6.32 -31.80 0.00
CA GLN A 152 5.67 -32.52 -1.10
C GLN A 152 4.97 -31.47 -1.98
N ILE A 153 5.54 -31.16 -3.15
CA ILE A 153 4.86 -30.29 -4.12
C ILE A 153 3.65 -31.06 -4.65
N GLN A 154 2.50 -30.86 -4.02
CA GLN A 154 1.23 -31.44 -4.45
C GLN A 154 0.43 -30.36 -5.19
N GLY A 155 0.48 -30.42 -6.52
CA GLY A 155 -0.33 -29.58 -7.43
C GLY A 155 0.46 -28.95 -8.57
N SER A 156 -0.23 -28.58 -9.65
CA SER A 156 0.36 -27.76 -10.72
C SER A 156 0.68 -26.37 -10.18
N LEU A 157 1.93 -25.95 -10.35
CA LEU A 157 2.33 -24.56 -10.16
C LEU A 157 1.80 -23.75 -11.35
N ASP A 158 0.49 -23.48 -11.38
CA ASP A 158 -0.06 -22.52 -12.34
C ASP A 158 0.37 -21.11 -11.92
N TYR A 159 1.46 -20.64 -12.52
CA TYR A 159 1.95 -19.27 -12.37
C TYR A 159 1.49 -18.45 -13.58
N SER A 160 0.91 -17.28 -13.32
CA SER A 160 0.56 -16.35 -14.38
C SER A 160 1.69 -15.32 -14.52
N LEU A 161 2.57 -15.54 -15.50
CA LEU A 161 3.62 -14.57 -15.88
C LEU A 161 3.06 -13.15 -16.07
N LEU A 162 1.83 -13.05 -16.58
CA LEU A 162 1.12 -11.80 -16.76
C LEU A 162 0.95 -11.00 -15.45
N ARG A 163 0.66 -11.66 -14.32
CA ARG A 163 0.51 -10.98 -13.03
C ARG A 163 1.85 -10.45 -12.51
N VAL A 164 2.94 -11.19 -12.72
CA VAL A 164 4.30 -10.77 -12.37
C VAL A 164 4.75 -9.60 -13.24
N MET A 165 4.52 -9.68 -14.55
CA MET A 165 4.79 -8.63 -15.53
C MET A 165 4.15 -7.30 -15.14
N LEU A 166 2.89 -7.31 -14.68
CA LEU A 166 2.17 -6.10 -14.29
C LEU A 166 2.83 -5.37 -13.12
N TYR A 167 3.31 -6.11 -12.12
CA TYR A 167 4.09 -5.53 -11.03
C TYR A 167 5.41 -4.91 -11.53
N LEU A 168 6.12 -5.60 -12.43
CA LEU A 168 7.36 -5.10 -13.01
C LEU A 168 7.16 -3.82 -13.84
N VAL A 169 6.03 -3.67 -14.54
CA VAL A 169 5.69 -2.45 -15.28
C VAL A 169 5.54 -1.25 -14.34
N VAL A 170 4.84 -1.43 -13.21
CA VAL A 170 4.68 -0.38 -12.20
C VAL A 170 6.03 0.01 -11.61
N LEU A 171 6.85 -0.98 -11.25
CA LEU A 171 8.19 -0.75 -10.71
C LEU A 171 9.10 -0.04 -11.72
N ALA A 172 9.12 -0.48 -12.98
CA ALA A 172 9.92 0.11 -14.03
C ALA A 172 9.47 1.54 -14.35
N GLY A 173 8.16 1.81 -14.38
CA GLY A 173 7.63 3.16 -14.57
C GLY A 173 8.11 4.13 -13.49
N ALA A 174 8.10 3.71 -12.23
CA ALA A 174 8.62 4.53 -11.13
C ALA A 174 10.13 4.74 -11.21
N LEU A 175 10.91 3.70 -11.55
CA LEU A 175 12.36 3.82 -11.75
C LEU A 175 12.72 4.72 -12.94
N ALA A 176 11.88 4.76 -13.97
CA ALA A 176 12.02 5.66 -15.11
C ALA A 176 11.66 7.12 -14.78
N GLY A 177 11.29 7.42 -13.53
CA GLY A 177 10.95 8.78 -13.09
C GLY A 177 9.56 9.23 -13.54
N VAL A 178 8.70 8.30 -14.00
CA VAL A 178 7.29 8.62 -14.27
C VAL A 178 6.62 9.04 -12.97
N ASN A 179 5.70 10.01 -13.05
CA ASN A 179 4.99 10.49 -11.88
C ASN A 179 4.35 9.33 -11.10
N VAL A 180 4.69 9.23 -9.82
CA VAL A 180 4.24 8.19 -8.88
C VAL A 180 2.72 8.02 -8.92
N PHE A 181 1.95 9.11 -8.93
CA PHE A 181 0.50 9.02 -8.96
C PHE A 181 -0.02 8.41 -10.26
N LEU A 182 0.59 8.74 -11.41
CA LEU A 182 0.23 8.11 -12.69
C LEU A 182 0.58 6.62 -12.72
N VAL A 183 1.73 6.24 -12.15
CA VAL A 183 2.19 4.85 -12.06
C VAL A 183 1.23 4.02 -11.19
N LEU A 184 0.82 4.53 -10.03
CA LEU A 184 -0.13 3.85 -9.14
C LEU A 184 -1.52 3.73 -9.76
N MET A 185 -2.00 4.78 -10.44
CA MET A 185 -3.30 4.78 -11.11
C MET A 185 -3.36 3.78 -12.26
N THR A 186 -2.35 3.82 -13.14
CA THR A 186 -2.26 2.86 -14.25
C THR A 186 -2.07 1.43 -13.75
N GLY A 187 -1.25 1.23 -12.72
CA GLY A 187 -1.08 -0.07 -12.06
C GLY A 187 -2.38 -0.64 -11.48
N THR A 188 -3.19 0.20 -10.83
CA THR A 188 -4.51 -0.20 -10.29
C THR A 188 -5.44 -0.64 -11.41
N VAL A 189 -5.57 0.17 -12.47
CA VAL A 189 -6.43 -0.15 -13.62
C VAL A 189 -5.97 -1.43 -14.32
N LEU A 190 -4.68 -1.58 -14.57
CA LEU A 190 -4.11 -2.77 -15.20
C LEU A 190 -4.34 -4.03 -14.36
N SER A 191 -4.22 -3.92 -13.03
CA SER A 191 -4.47 -5.03 -12.10
C SER A 191 -5.92 -5.47 -12.11
N LEU A 192 -6.87 -4.53 -12.19
CA LEU A 192 -8.30 -4.83 -12.31
C LEU A 192 -8.61 -5.54 -13.63
N ILE A 193 -8.12 -5.00 -14.75
CA ILE A 193 -8.30 -5.59 -16.07
C ILE A 193 -7.74 -7.02 -16.10
N ALA A 194 -6.54 -7.23 -15.56
CA ALA A 194 -5.92 -8.54 -15.53
C ALA A 194 -6.64 -9.53 -14.60
N GLY A 195 -7.16 -9.05 -13.47
CA GLY A 195 -7.98 -9.87 -12.57
C GLY A 195 -9.23 -10.40 -13.26
N VAL A 196 -9.97 -9.53 -13.96
CA VAL A 196 -11.14 -9.93 -14.76
C VAL A 196 -10.75 -10.83 -15.93
N ALA A 197 -9.71 -10.45 -16.70
CA ALA A 197 -9.28 -11.18 -17.88
C ALA A 197 -8.74 -12.58 -17.56
N THR A 198 -8.16 -12.77 -16.37
CA THR A 198 -7.70 -14.09 -15.89
C THR A 198 -8.78 -14.86 -15.13
N GLY A 199 -9.99 -14.33 -15.01
CA GLY A 199 -11.10 -14.96 -14.28
C GLY A 199 -10.88 -15.05 -12.77
N ALA A 200 -10.03 -14.20 -12.19
CA ALA A 200 -9.75 -14.18 -10.76
C ALA A 200 -10.95 -13.67 -9.94
N PHE A 201 -11.69 -12.72 -10.50
CA PHE A 201 -12.92 -12.15 -9.95
C PHE A 201 -13.79 -11.60 -11.09
N GLY A 202 -15.09 -11.51 -10.85
CA GLY A 202 -16.07 -10.97 -11.79
C GLY A 202 -16.01 -9.44 -11.90
N VAL A 203 -16.64 -8.90 -12.96
CA VAL A 203 -16.72 -7.44 -13.17
C VAL A 203 -17.42 -6.73 -12.00
N GLY A 204 -18.45 -7.35 -11.41
CA GLY A 204 -19.16 -6.79 -10.25
C GLY A 204 -18.32 -6.76 -8.96
N GLU A 205 -17.38 -7.69 -8.82
CA GLU A 205 -16.51 -7.82 -7.64
C GLU A 205 -15.35 -6.81 -7.66
N MET A 206 -15.05 -6.20 -8.82
CA MET A 206 -14.05 -5.14 -8.92
C MET A 206 -14.30 -4.00 -7.94
N PHE A 207 -15.56 -3.58 -7.81
CA PHE A 207 -15.95 -2.49 -6.91
C PHE A 207 -15.73 -2.86 -5.44
N THR A 208 -15.96 -4.13 -5.09
CA THR A 208 -15.72 -4.64 -3.74
C THR A 208 -14.23 -4.64 -3.42
N HIS A 209 -13.39 -5.20 -4.31
CA HIS A 209 -11.94 -5.23 -4.10
C HIS A 209 -11.31 -3.83 -4.03
N VAL A 210 -11.74 -2.90 -4.87
CA VAL A 210 -11.28 -1.51 -4.79
C VAL A 210 -11.79 -0.84 -3.51
N GLY A 211 -13.06 -1.04 -3.15
CA GLY A 211 -13.66 -0.50 -1.93
C GLY A 211 -12.98 -0.96 -0.64
N GLU A 212 -12.62 -2.25 -0.55
CA GLU A 212 -11.83 -2.82 0.54
C GLU A 212 -10.44 -2.16 0.62
N GLY A 213 -9.78 -2.00 -0.52
CA GLY A 213 -8.48 -1.33 -0.60
C GLY A 213 -8.51 0.14 -0.15
N ILE A 214 -9.63 0.84 -0.33
CA ILE A 214 -9.82 2.22 0.12
C ILE A 214 -10.14 2.28 1.62
N THR A 215 -11.02 1.41 2.11
CA THR A 215 -11.61 1.60 3.44
C THR A 215 -10.59 1.42 4.56
N VAL A 216 -9.68 0.45 4.43
CA VAL A 216 -8.74 0.08 5.50
C VAL A 216 -7.68 1.18 5.78
N PRO A 217 -7.02 1.81 4.78
CA PRO A 217 -6.11 2.93 5.03
C PRO A 217 -6.84 4.18 5.54
N TYR A 218 -8.00 4.53 4.99
CA TYR A 218 -8.68 5.78 5.32
C TYR A 218 -9.18 5.87 6.77
N CYS A 219 -9.43 4.74 7.45
CA CYS A 219 -9.79 4.77 8.88
C CYS A 219 -8.59 5.02 9.81
N PHE A 220 -7.36 4.63 9.41
CA PHE A 220 -6.17 4.72 10.26
C PHE A 220 -5.36 6.01 10.04
N TYR A 221 -5.25 6.47 8.80
CA TYR A 221 -4.51 7.68 8.45
C TYR A 221 -4.93 8.96 9.21
N PRO A 222 -6.22 9.21 9.51
CA PRO A 222 -6.65 10.40 10.25
C PRO A 222 -6.12 10.40 11.69
N ILE A 223 -6.04 9.22 12.31
CA ILE A 223 -5.47 9.06 13.65
C ILE A 223 -3.97 9.37 13.59
N LEU A 224 -3.24 8.79 12.63
CA LEU A 224 -1.82 9.06 12.44
C LEU A 224 -1.54 10.54 12.15
N MET A 225 -2.33 11.17 11.28
CA MET A 225 -2.20 12.60 10.94
C MET A 225 -2.57 13.50 12.13
N GLY A 226 -3.59 13.13 12.89
CA GLY A 226 -3.96 13.84 14.12
C GLY A 226 -2.87 13.75 15.17
N VAL A 227 -2.30 12.55 15.39
CA VAL A 227 -1.19 12.32 16.31
C VAL A 227 0.08 13.05 15.86
N SER A 228 0.44 12.98 14.58
CA SER A 228 1.61 13.70 14.06
C SER A 228 1.45 15.22 14.14
N GLY A 229 0.25 15.74 13.85
CA GLY A 229 -0.09 17.15 14.00
C GLY A 229 -0.02 17.61 15.46
N LEU A 230 -0.54 16.82 16.40
CA LEU A 230 -0.42 17.08 17.84
C LEU A 230 1.05 17.09 18.28
N ILE A 231 1.83 16.07 17.89
CA ILE A 231 3.26 15.99 18.21
C ILE A 231 4.00 17.21 17.65
N PHE A 232 3.73 17.61 16.40
CA PHE A 232 4.31 18.80 15.80
C PHE A 232 3.98 20.08 16.59
N ILE A 233 2.72 20.26 16.97
CA ILE A 233 2.29 21.42 17.80
C ILE A 233 3.01 21.40 19.15
N PHE A 234 3.11 20.24 19.80
CA PHE A 234 3.80 20.09 21.09
C PHE A 234 5.30 20.40 20.99
N ILE A 235 5.98 19.90 19.96
CA ILE A 235 7.41 20.16 19.72
C ILE A 235 7.63 21.64 19.42
N LYS A 236 6.81 22.23 18.54
CA LYS A 236 6.89 23.65 18.19
C LYS A 236 6.65 24.55 19.40
N LYS A 237 5.70 24.19 20.27
CA LYS A 237 5.38 24.93 21.50
C LYS A 237 6.49 24.84 22.55
N ARG A 238 7.28 23.75 22.57
CA ARG A 238 8.44 23.62 23.48
C ARG A 238 9.72 24.30 22.99
N HIS A 239 9.98 24.35 21.68
CA HIS A 239 11.29 24.78 21.17
C HIS A 239 11.30 26.13 20.44
N GLY A 240 10.15 26.80 20.23
CA GLY A 240 10.07 28.16 19.67
C GLY A 240 10.48 28.30 18.19
N LYS A 241 11.33 27.42 17.69
CA LYS A 241 11.67 27.20 16.28
C LYS A 241 11.87 25.70 16.06
N VAL A 242 11.18 25.17 15.06
CA VAL A 242 11.46 23.84 14.52
C VAL A 242 12.68 24.03 13.62
N LEU A 243 13.82 23.41 13.97
CA LEU A 243 14.97 23.34 13.08
C LEU A 243 14.56 22.37 11.96
N ILE A 244 14.38 22.92 10.75
CA ILE A 244 14.18 22.16 9.51
C ILE A 244 15.56 21.80 8.98
#